data_AF-A0A9Q1R6A2-F1
#
_entry.id   AF-A0A9Q1R6A2-F1
#
_cell.length_a   1.000
_cell.length_b   1.000
_cell.length_c   1.000
_cell.angle_alpha   90.00
_cell.angle_beta   90.00
_cell.angle_gamma   90.00
#
_symmetry.space_group_name_H-M   'P 1'
#
loop_
_entity.id
_entity.type
_entity.pdbx_description
1 polymer ?
#
loop_
_entity_poly.entity_id
_entity_poly.type
_entity_poly.pdbx_seq_one_letter_code
_entity_poly.pdbx_strand_id
1 'polypeptide(L)'
;MDEIKNDQSGPRSKSILDKLHPSFRKVIIYLVIYLGIGTICFYFVRNKIKGKKIDGVLDSVYFCVVTMTTVGYGDMVPNSATTKLLACVYVVSGMALVGIVLSKAADYLVEKQKTLLIKAMHMGRRVGPSEILEEIETNKVRYKCFMIAAFLIVLIVVGTVVLARVERLDTIDAFYCVCATITTLGYGDKSFSTKAGRIFAIFWILTSTLCLGRFFLYVAELNTEKRRRRL
;
A
#
# COMPACT_ATOMS: atom_id res chain seq x y z
N MET A 1 53.23 -13.58 27.05
CA MET A 1 52.38 -14.77 26.91
C MET A 1 50.96 -14.24 26.75
N ASP A 2 50.67 -13.84 25.52
CA ASP A 2 49.36 -13.40 25.08
C ASP A 2 48.42 -14.59 25.02
N GLU A 3 47.17 -14.42 25.47
CA GLU A 3 46.08 -15.13 24.82
C GLU A 3 44.79 -14.30 24.85
N ILE A 4 44.47 -13.84 23.64
CA ILE A 4 43.37 -13.02 23.21
C ILE A 4 42.08 -13.83 23.30
N LYS A 5 41.11 -13.39 24.12
CA LYS A 5 39.76 -13.95 24.12
C LYS A 5 38.88 -13.25 23.08
N ASN A 6 39.06 -13.71 21.85
CA ASN A 6 38.11 -13.79 20.73
C ASN A 6 36.78 -13.00 20.87
N ASP A 7 36.75 -11.77 20.36
CA ASP A 7 35.52 -11.06 19.98
C ASP A 7 35.01 -11.62 18.65
N GLN A 8 34.08 -12.58 18.69
CA GLN A 8 33.29 -12.96 17.52
C GLN A 8 31.99 -12.18 17.46
N SER A 9 32.09 -10.89 17.15
CA SER A 9 30.97 -10.11 16.61
C SER A 9 30.98 -10.20 15.07
N GLY A 10 30.49 -11.33 14.54
CA GLY A 10 30.22 -11.46 13.10
C GLY A 10 29.28 -10.34 12.63
N PRO A 11 29.38 -9.86 11.37
CA PRO A 11 28.56 -8.76 10.89
C PRO A 11 27.08 -9.17 10.93
N ARG A 12 26.36 -8.72 11.97
CA ARG A 12 24.92 -8.89 12.10
C ARG A 12 24.29 -8.29 10.85
N SER A 13 23.82 -9.15 9.94
CA SER A 13 23.06 -8.74 8.75
C SER A 13 21.91 -7.86 9.23
N LYS A 14 22.09 -6.54 9.13
CA LYS A 14 21.07 -5.59 9.54
C LYS A 14 19.86 -5.87 8.66
N SER A 15 18.82 -6.43 9.26
CA SER A 15 17.57 -6.74 8.57
C SER A 15 17.12 -5.51 7.81
N ILE A 16 16.58 -5.68 6.60
CA ILE A 16 16.06 -4.58 5.77
C ILE A 16 15.08 -3.70 6.59
N LEU A 17 14.42 -4.29 7.59
CA LEU A 17 13.53 -3.64 8.54
C LEU A 17 14.21 -2.61 9.47
N ASP A 18 15.50 -2.77 9.78
CA ASP A 18 16.26 -1.87 10.66
C ASP A 18 16.81 -0.63 9.94
N LYS A 19 16.82 -0.65 8.60
CA LYS A 19 17.14 0.52 7.78
C LYS A 19 15.94 1.44 7.55
N LEU A 20 14.75 1.03 7.97
CA LEU A 20 13.51 1.78 7.77
C LEU A 20 13.31 2.82 8.88
N HIS A 21 12.78 3.99 8.55
CA HIS A 21 12.49 5.03 9.53
C HIS A 21 11.55 4.48 10.63
N PRO A 22 11.82 4.74 11.93
CA PRO A 22 11.14 4.08 13.05
C PRO A 22 9.61 4.19 13.02
N SER A 23 9.08 5.29 12.48
CA SER A 23 7.63 5.48 12.29
C SER A 23 7.02 4.49 11.29
N PHE A 24 7.69 4.21 10.17
CA PHE A 24 7.19 3.23 9.19
C PHE A 24 7.30 1.80 9.68
N ARG A 25 8.38 1.48 10.39
CA ARG A 25 8.57 0.14 10.95
C ARG A 25 7.40 -0.24 11.85
N LYS A 26 6.95 0.69 12.72
CA LYS A 26 5.78 0.48 13.59
C LYS A 26 4.51 0.24 12.77
N VAL A 27 4.25 1.06 11.75
CA VAL A 27 3.06 0.93 10.88
C VAL A 27 3.01 -0.42 10.16
N ILE A 28 4.14 -0.86 9.60
CA ILE A 28 4.23 -2.17 8.93
C ILE A 28 3.98 -3.30 9.93
N ILE A 29 4.54 -3.21 11.14
CA ILE A 29 4.29 -4.20 12.20
C ILE A 29 2.79 -4.25 12.56
N TYR A 30 2.15 -3.10 12.76
CA TYR A 30 0.69 -3.04 13.02
C TYR A 30 -0.13 -3.64 11.88
N LEU A 31 0.24 -3.36 10.62
CA LEU A 31 -0.43 -3.92 9.44
C LEU A 31 -0.30 -5.46 9.39
N VAL A 32 0.88 -5.99 9.65
CA VAL A 32 1.13 -7.45 9.68
C VAL A 32 0.34 -8.12 10.81
N ILE A 33 0.34 -7.53 12.01
CA ILE A 33 -0.44 -8.04 13.14
C ILE A 33 -1.93 -8.01 12.81
N TYR A 34 -2.42 -6.91 12.24
CA TYR A 34 -3.82 -6.74 11.85
C TYR A 34 -4.26 -7.78 10.80
N LEU A 35 -3.47 -7.98 9.75
CA LEU A 35 -3.70 -9.04 8.76
C LEU A 35 -3.65 -10.43 9.39
N GLY A 36 -2.72 -10.68 10.31
CA GLY A 36 -2.61 -11.96 11.02
C GLY A 36 -3.85 -12.26 11.86
N ILE A 37 -4.31 -11.30 12.67
CA ILE A 37 -5.53 -11.43 13.47
C ILE A 37 -6.75 -11.66 12.57
N GLY A 38 -6.91 -10.84 11.52
CA GLY A 38 -8.00 -11.00 10.55
C GLY A 38 -7.99 -12.39 9.91
N THR A 39 -6.82 -12.86 9.48
CA THR A 39 -6.64 -14.18 8.87
C THR A 39 -7.07 -15.27 9.82
N ILE A 40 -6.65 -15.22 11.09
CA ILE A 40 -7.04 -16.20 12.12
C ILE A 40 -8.55 -16.18 12.31
N CYS A 41 -9.16 -15.00 12.49
CA CYS A 41 -10.60 -14.87 12.68
C CYS A 41 -11.40 -15.45 11.49
N PHE A 42 -11.06 -15.05 10.26
CA PHE A 42 -11.75 -15.52 9.05
C PHE A 42 -11.47 -16.99 8.72
N TYR A 43 -10.30 -17.50 9.11
CA TYR A 43 -9.99 -18.92 9.02
C TYR A 43 -10.91 -19.77 9.91
N PHE A 44 -11.17 -19.34 11.16
CA PHE A 44 -12.09 -20.07 12.05
C PHE A 44 -13.54 -20.04 11.57
N VAL A 45 -13.98 -18.94 10.93
CA VAL A 45 -15.34 -18.82 10.39
C VAL A 45 -15.46 -19.20 8.92
N ARG A 46 -14.41 -19.79 8.32
CA ARG A 46 -14.35 -20.12 6.87
C ARG A 46 -15.52 -20.94 6.36
N ASN A 47 -16.11 -21.80 7.20
CA ASN A 47 -17.26 -22.63 6.82
C ASN A 47 -18.52 -21.81 6.56
N LYS A 48 -18.59 -20.58 7.10
CA LYS A 48 -19.69 -19.62 6.93
C LYS A 48 -19.41 -18.57 5.84
N ILE A 49 -18.32 -18.71 5.10
CA ILE A 49 -18.00 -17.90 3.91
C ILE A 49 -18.44 -18.68 2.66
N LYS A 50 -19.21 -18.06 1.76
CA LYS A 50 -19.56 -18.63 0.44
C LYS A 50 -18.53 -18.20 -0.59
N GLY A 51 -18.40 -18.97 -1.67
CA GLY A 51 -17.46 -18.68 -2.77
C GLY A 51 -16.53 -19.86 -3.06
N LYS A 52 -15.73 -19.71 -4.12
CA LYS A 52 -14.75 -20.73 -4.52
C LYS A 52 -13.54 -20.69 -3.58
N LYS A 53 -13.30 -21.79 -2.88
CA LYS A 53 -12.20 -21.95 -1.92
C LYS A 53 -11.14 -22.89 -2.49
N ILE A 54 -9.88 -22.60 -2.21
CA ILE A 54 -8.72 -23.36 -2.68
C ILE A 54 -7.94 -23.86 -1.47
N ASP A 55 -7.51 -22.96 -0.61
CA ASP A 55 -6.71 -23.24 0.57
C ASP A 55 -7.17 -22.37 1.73
N GLY A 56 -7.44 -22.97 2.88
CA GLY A 56 -8.11 -22.27 3.98
C GLY A 56 -7.35 -21.02 4.45
N VAL A 57 -6.02 -21.09 4.56
CA VAL A 57 -5.22 -19.96 5.05
C VAL A 57 -5.07 -18.92 3.96
N LEU A 58 -4.69 -19.34 2.74
CA LEU A 58 -4.52 -18.43 1.60
C LEU A 58 -5.80 -17.65 1.29
N ASP A 59 -6.94 -18.33 1.31
CA ASP A 59 -8.25 -17.74 1.04
C ASP A 59 -8.61 -16.72 2.13
N SER A 60 -8.24 -16.99 3.39
CA SER A 60 -8.48 -16.09 4.51
C SER A 60 -7.62 -14.83 4.42
N VAL A 61 -6.33 -14.96 4.07
CA VAL A 61 -5.45 -13.81 3.84
C VAL A 61 -5.92 -12.98 2.65
N TYR A 62 -6.26 -13.64 1.53
CA TYR A 62 -6.79 -12.97 0.35
C TYR A 62 -8.10 -12.24 0.66
N PHE A 63 -9.04 -12.88 1.36
CA PHE A 63 -10.28 -12.25 1.80
C PHE A 63 -9.99 -11.02 2.67
N CYS A 64 -9.06 -11.12 3.62
CA CYS A 64 -8.64 -9.99 4.46
C CYS A 64 -8.13 -8.83 3.60
N VAL A 65 -7.18 -9.08 2.70
CA VAL A 65 -6.59 -8.04 1.82
C VAL A 65 -7.66 -7.38 0.96
N VAL A 66 -8.47 -8.16 0.23
CA VAL A 66 -9.54 -7.64 -0.64
C VAL A 66 -10.56 -6.80 0.16
N THR A 67 -10.87 -7.22 1.38
CA THR A 67 -11.82 -6.55 2.26
C THR A 67 -11.25 -5.25 2.84
N MET A 68 -10.03 -5.28 3.39
CA MET A 68 -9.44 -4.09 4.03
C MET A 68 -9.01 -3.01 3.04
N THR A 69 -8.71 -3.40 1.79
CA THR A 69 -8.37 -2.48 0.70
C THR A 69 -9.60 -1.99 -0.06
N THR A 70 -10.80 -2.34 0.43
CA THR A 70 -12.10 -1.96 -0.14
C THR A 70 -12.29 -2.33 -1.61
N VAL A 71 -11.51 -3.28 -2.13
CA VAL A 71 -11.71 -3.82 -3.49
C VAL A 71 -13.01 -4.61 -3.55
N GLY A 72 -13.20 -5.55 -2.63
CA GLY A 72 -14.50 -6.20 -2.41
C GLY A 72 -15.11 -6.93 -3.62
N TYR A 73 -14.36 -7.80 -4.31
CA TYR A 73 -14.87 -8.54 -5.49
C TYR A 73 -16.18 -9.33 -5.27
N GLY A 74 -16.51 -9.72 -4.05
CA GLY A 74 -17.69 -10.56 -3.79
C GLY A 74 -17.57 -12.00 -4.29
N ASP A 75 -16.39 -12.42 -4.76
CA ASP A 75 -16.05 -13.80 -5.09
C ASP A 75 -16.05 -14.72 -3.86
N MET A 76 -15.75 -14.14 -2.69
CA MET A 76 -15.96 -14.72 -1.37
C MET A 76 -16.72 -13.76 -0.47
N VAL A 77 -17.81 -14.25 0.13
CA VAL A 77 -18.72 -13.40 0.93
C VAL A 77 -19.18 -14.07 2.23
N PRO A 78 -19.31 -13.31 3.33
CA PRO A 78 -19.85 -13.84 4.58
C PRO A 78 -21.35 -14.19 4.43
N ASN A 79 -21.73 -15.40 4.83
CA ASN A 79 -23.07 -15.95 4.65
C ASN A 79 -23.86 -16.09 5.97
N SER A 80 -23.31 -15.66 7.11
CA SER A 80 -24.04 -15.65 8.39
C SER A 80 -24.07 -14.26 9.02
N ALA A 81 -25.06 -13.99 9.88
CA ALA A 81 -25.13 -12.72 10.62
C ALA A 81 -23.83 -12.43 11.39
N THR A 82 -23.27 -13.44 12.06
CA THR A 82 -22.01 -13.31 12.81
C THR A 82 -20.81 -12.98 11.93
N THR A 83 -20.70 -13.58 10.74
CA THR A 83 -19.57 -13.32 9.83
C THR A 83 -19.71 -11.99 9.12
N LYS A 84 -20.94 -11.54 8.85
CA LYS A 84 -21.23 -10.20 8.33
C LYS A 84 -20.84 -9.13 9.35
N LEU A 85 -21.23 -9.28 10.63
CA LEU A 85 -20.84 -8.35 11.70
C LEU A 85 -19.32 -8.28 11.89
N LEU A 86 -18.64 -9.44 11.89
CA LEU A 86 -17.19 -9.50 11.93
C LEU A 86 -16.55 -8.76 10.75
N ALA A 87 -17.07 -8.97 9.53
CA ALA A 87 -16.61 -8.27 8.34
C ALA A 87 -16.82 -6.75 8.42
N CYS A 88 -17.93 -6.27 8.98
CA CYS A 88 -18.16 -4.83 9.18
C CYS A 88 -17.11 -4.21 10.10
N VAL A 89 -16.85 -4.83 11.26
CA VAL A 89 -15.82 -4.35 12.20
C VAL A 89 -14.44 -4.38 11.56
N TYR A 90 -14.15 -5.43 10.79
CA TYR A 90 -12.90 -5.57 10.06
C TYR A 90 -12.74 -4.46 9.00
N VAL A 91 -13.70 -4.26 8.10
CA VAL A 91 -13.62 -3.21 7.06
C VAL A 91 -13.34 -1.83 7.66
N VAL A 92 -14.10 -1.43 8.69
CA VAL A 92 -13.96 -0.09 9.30
C VAL A 92 -12.58 0.11 9.92
N SER A 93 -12.11 -0.87 10.69
CA SER A 93 -10.77 -0.82 11.30
C SER A 93 -9.65 -0.89 10.26
N GLY A 94 -9.82 -1.66 9.19
CA GLY A 94 -8.86 -1.83 8.11
C GLY A 94 -8.69 -0.56 7.29
N MET A 95 -9.80 0.10 6.93
CA MET A 95 -9.78 1.41 6.26
C MET A 95 -9.07 2.48 7.09
N ALA A 96 -9.34 2.52 8.41
CA ALA A 96 -8.65 3.44 9.31
C ALA A 96 -7.13 3.18 9.33
N LEU A 97 -6.71 1.92 9.34
CA LEU A 97 -5.30 1.54 9.30
C LEU A 97 -4.64 1.93 7.97
N VAL A 98 -5.31 1.70 6.83
CA VAL A 98 -4.84 2.15 5.51
C VAL A 98 -4.68 3.68 5.48
N GLY A 99 -5.64 4.41 6.04
CA GLY A 99 -5.55 5.87 6.18
C GLY A 99 -4.34 6.31 7.01
N ILE A 100 -4.07 5.65 8.14
CA ILE A 100 -2.89 5.94 8.98
C ILE A 100 -1.59 5.66 8.20
N VAL A 101 -1.53 4.58 7.42
CA VAL A 101 -0.37 4.27 6.57
C VAL A 101 -0.13 5.40 5.57
N LEU A 102 -1.19 5.85 4.88
CA LEU A 102 -1.11 6.94 3.90
C LEU A 102 -0.68 8.26 4.56
N SER A 103 -1.24 8.61 5.71
CA SER A 103 -0.90 9.84 6.46
C SER A 103 0.53 9.83 6.98
N LYS A 104 0.97 8.74 7.64
CA LYS A 104 2.36 8.65 8.15
C LYS A 104 3.38 8.68 7.03
N ALA A 105 3.03 8.08 5.92
CA ALA A 105 3.89 8.11 4.78
C ALA A 105 3.94 9.54 4.17
N ALA A 106 2.92 10.38 4.37
CA ALA A 106 2.88 11.76 3.88
C ALA A 106 3.69 12.66 4.84
N ASP A 107 3.48 12.51 6.15
CA ASP A 107 4.25 13.18 7.20
C ASP A 107 5.75 12.99 7.01
N TYR A 108 6.21 11.76 6.75
CA TYR A 108 7.63 11.49 6.51
C TYR A 108 8.19 12.24 5.30
N LEU A 109 7.41 12.36 4.24
CA LEU A 109 7.84 13.07 3.04
C LEU A 109 8.01 14.55 3.32
N VAL A 110 7.06 15.12 4.07
CA VAL A 110 7.06 16.52 4.52
C VAL A 110 8.23 16.78 5.47
N GLU A 111 8.49 15.89 6.43
CA GLU A 111 9.58 16.05 7.38
C GLU A 111 10.95 16.02 6.68
N LYS A 112 11.12 15.10 5.72
CA LYS A 112 12.31 15.07 4.86
C LYS A 112 12.46 16.33 3.99
N GLN A 113 11.36 16.98 3.60
CA GLN A 113 11.39 18.27 2.91
C GLN A 113 11.89 19.39 3.82
N LYS A 114 11.35 19.50 5.04
CA LYS A 114 11.71 20.53 6.02
C LYS A 114 13.20 20.52 6.38
N THR A 115 13.81 19.36 6.58
CA THR A 115 15.25 19.28 6.92
C THR A 115 16.17 19.78 5.80
N LEU A 116 15.81 19.50 4.54
CA LEU A 116 16.59 19.98 3.38
C LEU A 116 16.45 21.50 3.23
N LEU A 117 15.25 22.03 3.44
CA LEU A 117 14.97 23.46 3.46
C LEU A 117 15.78 24.20 4.53
N ILE A 118 15.77 23.72 5.78
CA ILE A 118 16.52 24.36 6.88
C ILE A 118 18.03 24.36 6.58
N LYS A 119 18.57 23.27 6.02
CA LYS A 119 19.98 23.19 5.60
C LYS A 119 20.32 24.20 4.49
N ALA A 120 19.42 24.45 3.55
CA ALA A 120 19.62 25.45 2.50
C ALA A 120 19.59 26.88 3.05
N MET A 121 18.70 27.19 4.00
CA MET A 121 18.63 28.52 4.63
C MET A 121 19.88 28.86 5.44
N HIS A 122 20.47 27.88 6.14
CA HIS A 122 21.73 28.08 6.87
C HIS A 122 22.95 28.27 5.95
N MET A 123 22.85 27.92 4.66
CA MET A 123 23.96 28.03 3.69
C MET A 123 24.08 29.42 3.04
N GLY A 124 23.31 30.41 3.51
CA GLY A 124 23.53 31.84 3.27
C GLY A 124 23.64 32.25 1.79
N ARG A 125 22.51 32.53 1.12
CA ARG A 125 22.53 33.20 -0.19
C ARG A 125 21.51 34.33 -0.28
N ARG A 126 21.98 35.50 -0.75
CA ARG A 126 21.26 36.77 -0.96
C ARG A 126 20.29 36.75 -2.15
N VAL A 127 19.39 35.77 -2.20
CA VAL A 127 18.26 35.78 -3.12
C VAL A 127 17.02 35.48 -2.29
N GLY A 128 15.91 36.21 -2.51
CA GLY A 128 14.66 36.08 -1.74
C GLY A 128 14.34 34.61 -1.47
N PRO A 129 14.64 34.08 -0.27
CA PRO A 129 14.70 32.63 -0.07
C PRO A 129 13.35 31.97 -0.31
N SER A 130 12.27 32.70 -0.02
CA SER A 130 10.88 32.26 -0.14
C SER A 130 10.49 31.89 -1.57
N GLU A 131 10.81 32.71 -2.58
CA GLU A 131 10.35 32.46 -3.96
C GLU A 131 11.03 31.23 -4.59
N ILE A 132 12.35 31.09 -4.41
CA ILE A 132 13.12 29.94 -4.92
C ILE A 132 12.71 28.65 -4.19
N LEU A 133 12.44 28.73 -2.88
CA LEU A 133 12.01 27.58 -2.10
C LEU A 133 10.61 27.11 -2.49
N GLU A 134 9.68 28.03 -2.73
CA GLU A 134 8.34 27.69 -3.22
C GLU A 134 8.40 27.05 -4.62
N GLU A 135 9.29 27.51 -5.50
CA GLU A 135 9.47 26.90 -6.82
C GLU A 135 10.07 25.48 -6.74
N ILE A 136 11.08 25.28 -5.90
CA ILE A 136 11.68 23.96 -5.64
C ILE A 136 10.67 22.99 -5.02
N GLU A 137 9.86 23.46 -4.06
CA GLU A 137 8.87 22.62 -3.38
C GLU A 137 7.80 22.12 -4.35
N THR A 138 7.21 23.01 -5.15
CA THR A 138 6.20 22.63 -6.14
C THR A 138 6.76 21.73 -7.23
N ASN A 139 7.97 21.98 -7.73
CA ASN A 139 8.56 21.12 -8.75
C ASN A 139 8.86 19.71 -8.20
N LYS A 140 9.18 19.61 -6.90
CA LYS A 140 9.36 18.33 -6.20
C LYS A 140 8.07 17.56 -6.02
N VAL A 141 6.97 18.21 -5.62
CA VAL A 141 5.64 17.55 -5.54
C VAL A 141 5.22 17.06 -6.92
N ARG A 142 5.45 17.86 -7.97
CA ARG A 142 5.17 17.47 -9.37
C ARG A 142 5.97 16.23 -9.77
N TYR A 143 7.26 16.19 -9.48
CA TYR A 143 8.12 15.03 -9.76
C TYR A 143 7.65 13.78 -8.99
N LYS A 144 7.33 13.90 -7.70
CA LYS A 144 6.77 12.79 -6.91
C LYS A 144 5.47 12.25 -7.50
N CYS A 145 4.57 13.15 -7.92
CA CYS A 145 3.31 12.79 -8.58
C CYS A 145 3.56 12.02 -9.89
N PHE A 146 4.48 12.49 -10.73
CA PHE A 146 4.87 11.82 -11.96
C PHE A 146 5.50 10.43 -11.71
N MET A 147 6.41 10.32 -10.74
CA MET A 147 7.03 9.05 -10.37
C MET A 147 6.02 8.02 -9.88
N ILE A 148 5.05 8.42 -9.06
CA ILE A 148 3.96 7.54 -8.62
C ILE A 148 3.05 7.16 -9.79
N ALA A 149 2.71 8.09 -10.68
CA ALA A 149 1.92 7.79 -11.88
C ALA A 149 2.62 6.76 -12.78
N ALA A 150 3.93 6.93 -13.01
CA ALA A 150 4.73 5.97 -13.76
C ALA A 150 4.75 4.59 -13.07
N PHE A 151 4.90 4.54 -11.75
CA PHE A 151 4.85 3.28 -11.00
C PHE A 151 3.47 2.62 -11.04
N LEU A 152 2.37 3.38 -11.02
CA LEU A 152 1.02 2.87 -11.22
C LEU A 152 0.85 2.24 -12.60
N ILE A 153 1.40 2.84 -13.66
CA ILE A 153 1.39 2.26 -15.01
C ILE A 153 2.13 0.91 -15.02
N VAL A 154 3.28 0.82 -14.36
CA VAL A 154 4.00 -0.45 -14.22
C VAL A 154 3.15 -1.50 -13.49
N LEU A 155 2.49 -1.13 -12.39
CA LEU A 155 1.61 -2.04 -11.66
C LEU A 155 0.42 -2.51 -12.51
N ILE A 156 -0.14 -1.64 -13.35
CA ILE A 156 -1.21 -1.98 -14.29
C ILE A 156 -0.71 -2.99 -15.32
N VAL A 157 0.44 -2.76 -15.94
CA VAL A 157 1.02 -3.66 -16.94
C VAL A 157 1.35 -5.01 -16.33
N VAL A 158 2.03 -5.03 -15.17
CA VAL A 158 2.37 -6.26 -14.45
C VAL A 158 1.11 -7.04 -14.07
N GLY A 159 0.10 -6.38 -13.51
CA GLY A 159 -1.18 -7.01 -13.18
C GLY A 159 -1.82 -7.64 -14.41
N THR A 160 -1.87 -6.90 -15.52
CA THR A 160 -2.54 -7.36 -16.75
C THR A 160 -1.86 -8.60 -17.32
N VAL A 161 -0.52 -8.59 -17.39
CA VAL A 161 0.26 -9.74 -17.84
C VAL A 161 0.07 -10.94 -16.91
N VAL A 162 0.09 -10.74 -15.59
CA VAL A 162 -0.10 -11.83 -14.63
C VAL A 162 -1.50 -12.43 -14.75
N LEU A 163 -2.57 -11.63 -14.83
CA LEU A 163 -3.93 -12.15 -15.00
C LEU A 163 -4.11 -12.89 -16.33
N ALA A 164 -3.59 -12.34 -17.43
CA ALA A 164 -3.68 -12.99 -18.73
C ALA A 164 -2.95 -14.36 -18.74
N ARG A 165 -1.81 -14.48 -18.05
CA ARG A 165 -1.03 -15.73 -18.02
C ARG A 165 -1.50 -16.73 -16.97
N VAL A 166 -1.79 -16.26 -15.76
CA VAL A 166 -2.05 -17.10 -14.59
C VAL A 166 -3.53 -17.44 -14.47
N GLU A 167 -4.40 -16.44 -14.62
CA GLU A 167 -5.86 -16.63 -14.58
C GLU A 167 -6.44 -16.99 -15.96
N ARG A 168 -5.60 -16.99 -17.02
CA ARG A 168 -5.97 -17.29 -18.41
C ARG A 168 -7.11 -16.41 -18.93
N LEU A 169 -7.15 -15.16 -18.48
CA LEU A 169 -8.11 -14.17 -18.97
C LEU A 169 -7.70 -13.63 -20.34
N ASP A 170 -8.69 -13.18 -21.12
CA ASP A 170 -8.41 -12.36 -22.28
C ASP A 170 -7.68 -11.08 -21.85
N THR A 171 -6.87 -10.50 -22.75
CA THR A 171 -6.05 -9.33 -22.42
C THR A 171 -6.91 -8.13 -21.99
N ILE A 172 -8.07 -7.94 -22.62
CA ILE A 172 -9.00 -6.85 -22.29
C ILE A 172 -9.63 -7.09 -20.92
N ASP A 173 -10.11 -8.31 -20.68
CA ASP A 173 -10.69 -8.71 -19.38
C ASP A 173 -9.66 -8.60 -18.25
N ALA A 174 -8.41 -8.95 -18.51
CA ALA A 174 -7.31 -8.81 -17.56
C ALA A 174 -7.02 -7.35 -17.22
N PHE A 175 -6.92 -6.48 -18.24
CA PHE A 175 -6.71 -5.04 -18.05
C PHE A 175 -7.89 -4.40 -17.31
N TYR A 176 -9.12 -4.74 -17.70
CA TYR A 176 -10.35 -4.30 -17.05
C TYR A 176 -10.38 -4.68 -15.56
N CYS A 177 -10.11 -5.95 -15.26
CA CYS A 177 -10.05 -6.45 -13.88
C CYS A 177 -8.98 -5.70 -13.07
N VAL A 178 -7.81 -5.46 -13.67
CA VAL A 178 -6.72 -4.71 -13.04
C VAL A 178 -7.13 -3.28 -12.72
N CYS A 179 -7.71 -2.56 -13.69
CA CYS A 179 -8.22 -1.21 -13.47
C CYS A 179 -9.26 -1.18 -12.35
N ALA A 180 -10.27 -2.05 -12.42
CA ALA A 180 -11.31 -2.16 -11.40
C ALA A 180 -10.75 -2.51 -10.01
N THR A 181 -9.64 -3.23 -9.95
CA THR A 181 -8.98 -3.59 -8.68
C THR A 181 -8.22 -2.42 -8.09
N ILE A 182 -7.36 -1.78 -8.87
CA ILE A 182 -6.51 -0.69 -8.38
C ILE A 182 -7.36 0.48 -7.91
N THR A 183 -8.45 0.79 -8.62
CA THR A 183 -9.42 1.84 -8.27
C THR A 183 -10.40 1.43 -7.18
N THR A 184 -10.24 0.25 -6.58
CA THR A 184 -11.10 -0.30 -5.53
C THR A 184 -12.58 -0.35 -5.93
N LEU A 185 -12.85 -0.57 -7.22
CA LEU A 185 -14.20 -0.67 -7.76
C LEU A 185 -14.74 -2.11 -7.62
N GLY A 186 -13.90 -3.09 -7.98
CA GLY A 186 -14.09 -4.51 -7.73
C GLY A 186 -15.45 -5.10 -8.11
N TYR A 187 -15.87 -4.94 -9.36
CA TYR A 187 -17.16 -5.44 -9.86
C TYR A 187 -17.42 -6.94 -9.60
N GLY A 188 -16.38 -7.76 -9.54
CA GLY A 188 -16.48 -9.16 -9.11
C GLY A 188 -16.75 -10.18 -10.19
N ASP A 189 -17.01 -9.72 -11.42
CA ASP A 189 -17.19 -10.57 -12.61
C ASP A 189 -15.89 -11.29 -13.01
N LYS A 190 -14.73 -10.67 -12.75
CA LYS A 190 -13.40 -11.26 -12.83
C LYS A 190 -12.68 -11.12 -11.49
N SER A 191 -11.94 -12.15 -11.08
CA SER A 191 -11.21 -12.18 -9.80
C SER A 191 -10.10 -13.23 -9.81
N PHE A 192 -9.28 -13.23 -8.76
CA PHE A 192 -8.16 -14.17 -8.59
C PHE A 192 -8.66 -15.53 -8.11
N SER A 193 -8.84 -16.45 -9.04
CA SER A 193 -9.42 -17.76 -8.81
C SER A 193 -8.39 -18.89 -8.73
N THR A 194 -7.14 -18.64 -9.12
CA THR A 194 -6.06 -19.63 -8.99
C THR A 194 -5.25 -19.43 -7.72
N LYS A 195 -4.56 -20.50 -7.27
CA LYS A 195 -3.66 -20.44 -6.11
C LYS A 195 -2.54 -19.40 -6.32
N ALA A 196 -1.92 -19.40 -7.50
CA ALA A 196 -0.85 -18.47 -7.84
C ALA A 196 -1.38 -17.02 -7.94
N GLY A 197 -2.56 -16.82 -8.53
CA GLY A 197 -3.19 -15.51 -8.61
C GLY A 197 -3.53 -14.94 -7.24
N ARG A 198 -4.06 -15.75 -6.31
CA ARG A 198 -4.33 -15.29 -4.93
C ARG A 198 -3.06 -14.89 -4.19
N ILE A 199 -1.97 -15.63 -4.34
CA ILE A 199 -0.67 -15.28 -3.75
C ILE A 199 -0.18 -13.93 -4.29
N PHE A 200 -0.25 -13.74 -5.61
CA PHE A 200 0.10 -12.47 -6.24
C PHE A 200 -0.80 -11.32 -5.74
N ALA A 201 -2.11 -11.54 -5.70
CA ALA A 201 -3.10 -10.55 -5.29
C ALA A 201 -2.83 -9.99 -3.88
N ILE A 202 -2.45 -10.83 -2.92
CA ILE A 202 -2.17 -10.43 -1.53
C ILE A 202 -1.18 -9.27 -1.47
N PHE A 203 -0.08 -9.35 -2.22
CA PHE A 203 0.95 -8.31 -2.22
C PHE A 203 0.63 -7.19 -3.21
N TRP A 204 0.14 -7.55 -4.39
CA TRP A 204 -0.08 -6.61 -5.48
C TRP A 204 -1.23 -5.66 -5.17
N ILE A 205 -2.38 -6.15 -4.69
CA ILE A 205 -3.55 -5.31 -4.35
C ILE A 205 -3.17 -4.32 -3.24
N LEU A 206 -2.51 -4.78 -2.18
CA LEU A 206 -2.10 -3.91 -1.09
C LEU A 206 -1.15 -2.81 -1.59
N THR A 207 -0.18 -3.16 -2.44
CA THR A 207 0.79 -2.21 -2.99
C THR A 207 0.11 -1.21 -3.93
N SER A 208 -0.75 -1.68 -4.84
CA SER A 208 -1.39 -0.84 -5.86
C SER A 208 -2.44 0.11 -5.29
N THR A 209 -3.25 -0.34 -4.34
CA THR A 209 -4.26 0.50 -3.67
C THR A 209 -3.62 1.58 -2.81
N LEU A 210 -2.56 1.24 -2.07
CA LEU A 210 -1.74 2.24 -1.37
C LEU A 210 -1.11 3.23 -2.36
N CYS A 211 -0.57 2.76 -3.47
CA CYS A 211 0.02 3.61 -4.50
C CYS A 211 -1.02 4.60 -5.10
N LEU A 212 -2.24 4.14 -5.36
CA LEU A 212 -3.32 4.99 -5.85
C LEU A 212 -3.74 6.03 -4.82
N GLY A 213 -3.89 5.65 -3.54
CA GLY A 213 -4.19 6.60 -2.48
C GLY A 213 -3.13 7.72 -2.37
N ARG A 214 -1.86 7.36 -2.53
CA ARG A 214 -0.75 8.33 -2.58
C ARG A 214 -0.82 9.25 -3.78
N PHE A 215 -1.18 8.72 -4.94
CA PHE A 215 -1.36 9.52 -6.14
C PHE A 215 -2.41 10.61 -5.93
N PHE A 216 -3.57 10.26 -5.37
CA PHE A 216 -4.61 11.26 -5.06
C PHE A 216 -4.16 12.29 -4.03
N LEU A 217 -3.41 11.89 -3.00
CA LEU A 217 -2.83 12.85 -2.04
C LEU A 217 -1.89 13.86 -2.72
N TYR A 218 -1.01 13.41 -3.61
CA TYR A 218 -0.14 14.32 -4.35
C TYR A 218 -0.89 15.21 -5.33
N VAL A 219 -1.92 14.70 -6.00
CA VAL A 219 -2.78 15.52 -6.87
C VAL A 219 -3.49 16.60 -6.05
N ALA A 220 -4.00 16.25 -4.86
CA ALA A 220 -4.62 17.21 -3.96
C ALA A 220 -3.64 18.27 -3.44
N GLU A 221 -2.41 17.86 -3.10
CA GLU A 221 -1.31 18.75 -2.71
C GLU A 221 -0.96 19.72 -3.84
N LEU A 222 -0.77 19.23 -5.07
CA LEU A 222 -0.51 20.05 -6.26
C LEU A 222 -1.63 21.05 -6.55
N ASN A 223 -2.88 20.65 -6.39
CA ASN A 223 -4.03 21.53 -6.59
C ASN A 223 -4.11 22.62 -5.53
N THR A 224 -3.81 22.28 -4.27
CA THR A 224 -3.76 23.23 -3.15
C THR A 224 -2.64 24.25 -3.35
N GLU A 225 -1.45 23.80 -3.76
CA GLU A 225 -0.32 24.69 -4.08
C GLU A 225 -0.65 25.64 -5.23
N LYS A 226 -1.23 25.14 -6.34
CA LYS A 226 -1.65 25.98 -7.47
C LYS A 226 -2.68 27.02 -7.06
N ARG A 227 -3.62 26.68 -6.17
CA ARG A 227 -4.63 27.63 -5.67
C ARG A 227 -4.00 28.72 -4.81
N ARG A 228 -3.04 28.35 -3.94
CA ARG A 228 -2.32 29.30 -3.07
C ARG A 228 -1.54 30.35 -3.87
N ARG A 229 -0.96 29.98 -5.01
CA ARG A 229 -0.22 30.91 -5.90
C ARG A 229 -1.10 31.90 -6.68
N ARG A 230 -2.41 31.66 -6.77
CA ARG A 230 -3.36 32.55 -7.48
C ARG A 230 -4.00 33.61 -6.57
N LEU A 231 -3.84 33.46 -5.25
CA LEU A 231 -4.33 34.38 -4.22
C LEU A 231 -3.19 35.32 -3.81
#